data_AF-A0A934HKQ9-F1
#
_entry.id   AF-A0A934HKQ9-F1
#
_cell.length_a   1.000
_cell.length_b   1.000
_cell.length_c   1.000
_cell.angle_alpha   90.00
_cell.angle_beta   90.00
_cell.angle_gamma   90.00
#
_symmetry.space_group_name_H-M   'P 1'
#
loop_
_entity.id
_entity.type
_entity.pdbx_description
1 polymer ?
#
loop_
_entity_poly.entity_id
_entity_poly.type
_entity_poly.pdbx_seq_one_letter_code
_entity_poly.pdbx_strand_id
1 'polypeptide(L)'
;MAGQNKIKPENCREAAFLILNRVEDAGAYADILLQDALVTLDVRERALATELVYGVLRYRLRLDWIIGRFSKLKTNKLETRVLNALRLGVYQLCFLDGIPGASAVDEAVKLIKKGGAKKAGFVNAVLRAVTARKDKIIYPDEKKRGAICLDILFPSPVARKALDGAPGRIRRNGAAQNQPYSSSEDVADKHHRH
;
A
#
# COMPACT_ATOMS: atom_id res chain seq x y z
N MET A 1 -27.89 -11.63 -12.15
CA MET A 1 -27.31 -11.67 -10.78
C MET A 1 -25.98 -12.39 -10.85
N ALA A 2 -24.87 -11.65 -10.94
CA ALA A 2 -23.54 -12.26 -10.99
C ALA A 2 -23.19 -12.79 -9.59
N GLY A 3 -22.99 -14.10 -9.48
CA GLY A 3 -22.65 -14.76 -8.23
C GLY A 3 -21.38 -14.15 -7.64
N GLN A 4 -21.51 -13.56 -6.46
CA GLN A 4 -20.38 -13.07 -5.69
C GLN A 4 -19.54 -14.28 -5.28
N ASN A 5 -18.45 -14.52 -5.99
CA ASN A 5 -17.49 -15.56 -5.65
C ASN A 5 -16.87 -15.18 -4.28
N LYS A 6 -17.26 -15.85 -3.21
CA LYS A 6 -16.76 -15.60 -1.84
C LYS A 6 -15.23 -15.68 -1.87
N ILE A 7 -14.55 -14.58 -1.52
CA ILE A 7 -13.09 -14.57 -1.37
C ILE A 7 -12.78 -15.41 -0.14
N LYS A 8 -12.01 -16.47 -0.30
CA LYS A 8 -11.45 -17.23 0.83
C LYS A 8 -9.92 -17.15 0.76
N PRO A 9 -9.32 -16.10 1.33
CA PRO A 9 -7.87 -15.93 1.29
C PRO A 9 -7.20 -16.90 2.29
N GLU A 10 -6.02 -17.41 1.93
CA GLU A 10 -5.24 -18.28 2.84
C GLU A 10 -4.46 -17.47 3.88
N ASN A 11 -4.18 -16.19 3.60
CA ASN A 11 -3.50 -15.29 4.52
C ASN A 11 -3.83 -13.82 4.26
N CYS A 12 -3.39 -12.95 5.16
CA CYS A 12 -3.57 -11.50 5.08
C CYS A 12 -3.12 -10.83 3.76
N ARG A 13 -2.00 -11.28 3.16
CA ARG A 13 -1.45 -10.69 1.92
C ARG A 13 -2.26 -11.10 0.70
N GLU A 14 -2.74 -12.33 0.68
CA GLU A 14 -3.66 -12.80 -0.35
C GLU A 14 -5.01 -12.09 -0.27
N ALA A 15 -5.54 -11.89 0.94
CA ALA A 15 -6.76 -11.10 1.14
C ALA A 15 -6.61 -9.71 0.53
N ALA A 16 -5.54 -8.98 0.92
CA ALA A 16 -5.28 -7.65 0.41
C ALA A 16 -5.13 -7.62 -1.11
N PHE A 17 -4.43 -8.61 -1.67
CA PHE A 17 -4.24 -8.73 -3.12
C PHE A 17 -5.54 -8.94 -3.88
N LEU A 18 -6.41 -9.84 -3.42
CA LEU A 18 -7.70 -10.12 -4.05
C LEU A 18 -8.63 -8.91 -3.97
N ILE A 19 -8.66 -8.22 -2.82
CA ILE A 19 -9.43 -6.99 -2.64
C ILE A 19 -8.95 -5.91 -3.61
N LEU A 20 -7.64 -5.63 -3.65
CA LEU A 20 -7.08 -4.59 -4.52
C LEU A 20 -7.35 -4.85 -6.00
N ASN A 21 -7.27 -6.11 -6.46
CA ASN A 21 -7.61 -6.45 -7.84
C ASN A 21 -9.10 -6.19 -8.12
N ARG A 22 -10.00 -6.52 -7.19
CA ARG A 22 -11.45 -6.25 -7.37
C ARG A 22 -11.82 -4.78 -7.32
N VAL A 23 -11.16 -3.98 -6.47
CA VAL A 23 -11.38 -2.52 -6.44
C VAL A 23 -11.08 -1.92 -7.82
N GLU A 24 -10.02 -2.40 -8.48
CA GLU A 24 -9.60 -1.92 -9.81
C GLU A 24 -10.49 -2.45 -10.94
N ASP A 25 -10.88 -3.73 -10.88
CA ASP A 25 -11.63 -4.38 -11.95
C ASP A 25 -13.13 -4.05 -11.92
N ALA A 26 -13.72 -3.86 -10.74
CA ALA A 26 -15.17 -3.70 -10.55
C ALA A 26 -15.60 -2.34 -10.00
N GLY A 27 -14.65 -1.43 -9.72
CA GLY A 27 -14.95 -0.16 -9.04
C GLY A 27 -15.58 -0.32 -7.66
N ALA A 28 -15.44 -1.51 -7.06
CA ALA A 28 -16.05 -1.85 -5.79
C ALA A 28 -15.38 -1.11 -4.64
N TYR A 29 -16.17 -0.67 -3.65
CA TYR A 29 -15.64 -0.05 -2.44
C TYR A 29 -14.86 -1.06 -1.61
N ALA A 30 -13.63 -0.70 -1.25
CA ALA A 30 -12.73 -1.56 -0.46
C ALA A 30 -13.37 -2.00 0.86
N ASP A 31 -14.15 -1.12 1.50
CA ASP A 31 -14.79 -1.37 2.80
C ASP A 31 -15.78 -2.55 2.74
N ILE A 32 -16.54 -2.65 1.64
CA ILE A 32 -17.50 -3.75 1.44
C ILE A 32 -16.74 -5.07 1.21
N LEU A 33 -15.68 -5.04 0.42
CA LEU A 33 -14.87 -6.23 0.13
C LEU A 33 -14.09 -6.73 1.34
N LEU A 34 -13.67 -5.83 2.23
CA LEU A 34 -12.99 -6.16 3.48
C LEU A 34 -13.93 -6.92 4.42
N GLN A 35 -15.20 -6.52 4.54
CA GLN A 35 -16.16 -7.21 5.41
C GLN A 35 -16.29 -8.70 5.06
N ASP A 36 -16.32 -9.04 3.78
CA ASP A 36 -16.49 -10.43 3.33
C ASP A 36 -15.18 -11.25 3.37
N ALA A 37 -14.06 -10.66 2.95
CA ALA A 37 -12.79 -11.37 2.79
C ALA A 37 -12.08 -11.66 4.12
N LEU A 38 -12.37 -10.88 5.15
CA LEU A 38 -11.68 -10.95 6.44
C LEU A 38 -12.29 -11.96 7.41
N VAL A 39 -13.50 -12.45 7.17
CA VAL A 39 -14.24 -13.33 8.10
C VAL A 39 -13.45 -14.59 8.45
N THR A 40 -12.70 -15.14 7.50
CA THR A 40 -11.95 -16.39 7.68
C THR A 40 -10.56 -16.21 8.27
N LEU A 41 -10.10 -14.98 8.48
CA LEU A 41 -8.77 -14.67 9.00
C LEU A 41 -8.82 -14.40 10.50
N ASP A 42 -7.71 -14.68 11.19
CA ASP A 42 -7.56 -14.33 12.61
C ASP A 42 -7.46 -12.80 12.81
N VAL A 43 -7.53 -12.35 14.07
CA VAL A 43 -7.51 -10.91 14.41
C VAL A 43 -6.25 -10.20 13.88
N ARG A 44 -5.07 -10.84 13.96
CA ARG A 44 -3.80 -10.25 13.54
C ARG A 44 -3.71 -10.17 12.03
N GLU A 45 -4.11 -11.23 11.34
CA GLU A 45 -4.17 -11.28 9.90
C GLU A 45 -5.18 -10.29 9.33
N ARG A 46 -6.33 -10.12 9.99
CA ARG A 46 -7.30 -9.07 9.62
C ARG A 46 -6.69 -7.68 9.73
N ALA A 47 -6.06 -7.36 10.85
CA ALA A 47 -5.42 -6.06 11.05
C ALA A 47 -4.37 -5.78 9.96
N LEU A 48 -3.51 -6.76 9.67
CA LEU A 48 -2.48 -6.63 8.64
C LEU A 48 -3.09 -6.51 7.24
N ALA A 49 -4.10 -7.31 6.90
CA ALA A 49 -4.78 -7.22 5.60
C ALA A 49 -5.40 -5.83 5.38
N THR A 50 -6.07 -5.29 6.40
CA THR A 50 -6.66 -3.95 6.38
C THR A 50 -5.59 -2.87 6.18
N GLU A 51 -4.49 -2.93 6.94
CA GLU A 51 -3.36 -2.00 6.80
C GLU A 51 -2.75 -2.07 5.38
N LEU A 52 -2.58 -3.28 4.83
CA LEU A 52 -2.06 -3.45 3.47
C LEU A 52 -3.00 -2.86 2.41
N VAL A 53 -4.31 -3.08 2.52
CA VAL A 53 -5.29 -2.55 1.54
C VAL A 53 -5.30 -1.03 1.58
N TYR A 54 -5.54 -0.43 2.75
CA TYR A 54 -5.62 1.02 2.86
C TYR A 54 -4.27 1.69 2.61
N GLY A 55 -3.18 1.07 3.04
CA GLY A 55 -1.82 1.53 2.74
C GLY A 55 -1.56 1.59 1.24
N VAL A 56 -1.85 0.52 0.50
CA VAL A 56 -1.66 0.51 -0.95
C VAL A 56 -2.54 1.54 -1.65
N LEU A 57 -3.82 1.66 -1.26
CA LEU A 57 -4.73 2.66 -1.85
C LEU A 57 -4.27 4.09 -1.57
N ARG A 58 -3.87 4.37 -0.33
CA ARG A 58 -3.36 5.69 0.08
C ARG A 58 -2.09 6.04 -0.68
N TYR A 59 -1.09 5.17 -0.68
CA TYR A 59 0.22 5.44 -1.29
C TYR A 59 0.31 5.07 -2.77
N ARG A 60 -0.80 4.76 -3.45
CA ARG A 60 -0.82 4.18 -4.80
C ARG A 60 0.09 4.89 -5.81
N LEU A 61 -0.02 6.22 -5.91
CA LEU A 61 0.81 7.02 -6.83
C LEU A 61 2.29 7.01 -6.44
N ARG A 62 2.58 7.03 -5.14
CA ARG A 62 3.94 6.90 -4.62
C ARG A 62 4.53 5.52 -4.90
N LEU A 63 3.74 4.46 -4.70
CA LEU A 63 4.14 3.09 -4.99
C LEU A 63 4.41 2.91 -6.49
N ASP A 64 3.54 3.43 -7.35
CA ASP A 64 3.73 3.40 -8.80
C ASP A 64 4.99 4.17 -9.23
N TRP A 65 5.25 5.32 -8.60
CA TRP A 65 6.49 6.07 -8.81
C TRP A 65 7.71 5.22 -8.46
N ILE A 66 7.72 4.62 -7.26
CA ILE A 66 8.83 3.76 -6.80
C ILE A 66 9.03 2.60 -7.78
N ILE A 67 7.96 1.87 -8.12
CA ILE A 67 8.01 0.73 -9.06
C ILE A 67 8.59 1.18 -10.40
N GLY A 68 8.16 2.33 -10.92
CA GLY A 68 8.65 2.89 -12.18
C GLY A 68 10.16 3.19 -12.20
N ARG A 69 10.81 3.37 -11.05
CA ARG A 69 12.27 3.57 -10.95
C ARG A 69 13.06 2.27 -11.01
N PHE A 70 12.43 1.14 -10.69
CA PHE A 70 13.08 -0.18 -10.64
C PHE A 70 12.60 -1.15 -11.72
N SER A 71 11.53 -0.80 -12.45
CA SER A 71 10.97 -1.57 -13.56
C SER A 71 11.43 -1.02 -14.90
N LYS A 72 11.78 -1.92 -15.83
CA LYS A 72 11.98 -1.57 -17.26
C LYS A 72 10.66 -1.30 -17.99
N LEU A 73 9.56 -1.89 -17.50
CA LEU A 73 8.22 -1.68 -18.04
C LEU A 73 7.53 -0.52 -17.32
N LYS A 74 6.89 0.36 -18.09
CA LYS A 74 6.05 1.43 -17.52
C LYS A 74 4.89 0.79 -16.74
N THR A 75 4.54 1.36 -15.59
CA THR A 75 3.49 0.84 -14.69
C THR A 75 2.15 0.71 -15.38
N ASN A 76 1.79 1.64 -16.26
CA ASN A 76 0.55 1.60 -17.06
C ASN A 76 0.50 0.50 -18.13
N LYS A 77 1.61 -0.20 -18.40
CA LYS A 77 1.66 -1.36 -19.30
C LYS A 77 1.67 -2.69 -18.54
N LEU A 78 1.68 -2.66 -17.21
CA LEU A 78 1.62 -3.86 -16.40
C LEU A 78 0.16 -4.28 -16.21
N GLU A 79 -0.08 -5.59 -16.26
CA GLU A 79 -1.36 -6.17 -15.87
C GLU A 79 -1.68 -5.78 -14.42
N THR A 80 -2.93 -5.41 -14.14
CA THR A 80 -3.42 -4.98 -12.80
C THR A 80 -2.92 -5.89 -11.69
N ARG A 81 -3.04 -7.21 -11.90
CA ARG A 81 -2.58 -8.24 -10.98
C ARG A 81 -1.08 -8.15 -10.67
N VAL A 82 -0.25 -7.92 -11.68
CA VAL A 82 1.21 -7.78 -11.52
C VAL A 82 1.55 -6.49 -10.78
N LEU A 83 0.90 -5.39 -11.15
CA LEU A 83 1.10 -4.10 -10.53
C LEU A 83 0.69 -4.10 -9.06
N ASN A 84 -0.43 -4.72 -8.71
CA ASN A 84 -0.89 -4.83 -7.33
C ASN A 84 0.01 -5.71 -6.45
N ALA A 85 0.58 -6.80 -7.00
CA ALA A 85 1.59 -7.58 -6.26
C ALA A 85 2.86 -6.75 -5.98
N LEU A 86 3.31 -5.96 -6.97
CA LEU A 86 4.43 -5.05 -6.79
C LEU A 86 4.12 -3.95 -5.77
N ARG A 87 2.93 -3.33 -5.84
CA ARG A 87 2.48 -2.31 -4.88
C ARG A 87 2.47 -2.86 -3.45
N LEU A 88 1.91 -4.05 -3.23
CA LEU A 88 1.93 -4.71 -1.93
C LEU A 88 3.35 -4.99 -1.43
N GLY A 89 4.22 -5.52 -2.30
CA GLY A 89 5.61 -5.80 -1.94
C GLY A 89 6.37 -4.52 -1.57
N VAL A 90 6.27 -3.47 -2.40
CA VAL A 90 6.92 -2.18 -2.14
C VAL A 90 6.36 -1.52 -0.88
N TYR A 91 5.05 -1.59 -0.65
CA TYR A 91 4.44 -1.03 0.55
C TYR A 91 5.04 -1.66 1.82
N GLN A 92 5.08 -3.00 1.88
CA GLN A 92 5.71 -3.71 2.99
C GLN A 92 7.19 -3.36 3.17
N LEU A 93 7.95 -3.24 2.07
CA LEU A 93 9.40 -2.98 2.13
C LEU A 93 9.77 -1.56 2.59
N CYS A 94 8.92 -0.58 2.26
CA CYS A 94 9.22 0.84 2.41
C CYS A 94 8.43 1.53 3.53
N PHE A 95 7.30 0.97 3.97
CA PHE A 95 6.38 1.66 4.88
C PHE A 95 6.01 0.86 6.13
N LEU A 96 6.24 -0.47 6.14
CA LEU A 96 5.96 -1.29 7.32
C LEU A 96 7.25 -1.69 8.02
N ASP A 97 7.31 -1.40 9.31
CA ASP A 97 8.37 -1.88 10.20
C ASP A 97 8.07 -3.32 10.63
N GLY A 98 9.12 -4.13 10.79
CA GLY A 98 8.99 -5.50 11.31
C GLY A 98 8.67 -6.59 10.28
N ILE A 99 8.48 -6.26 9.00
CA ILE A 99 8.37 -7.28 7.93
C ILE A 99 9.74 -7.51 7.28
N PRO A 100 10.35 -8.71 7.39
CA PRO A 100 11.60 -9.00 6.72
C PRO A 100 11.46 -8.87 5.20
N GLY A 101 12.45 -8.24 4.56
CA GLY A 101 12.39 -7.99 3.12
C GLY A 101 12.24 -9.26 2.26
N ALA A 102 12.89 -10.35 2.67
CA ALA A 102 12.74 -11.65 2.02
C ALA A 102 11.28 -12.17 2.07
N SER A 103 10.61 -12.03 3.21
CA SER A 103 9.20 -12.45 3.36
C SER A 103 8.27 -11.65 2.47
N ALA A 104 8.45 -10.31 2.40
CA ALA A 104 7.66 -9.46 1.51
C ALA A 104 7.83 -9.84 0.02
N VAL A 105 9.06 -10.15 -0.39
CA VAL A 105 9.39 -10.59 -1.76
C VAL A 105 8.76 -11.94 -2.07
N ASP A 106 8.99 -12.94 -1.21
CA ASP A 106 8.55 -14.32 -1.46
C ASP A 106 7.02 -14.41 -1.51
N GLU A 107 6.32 -13.72 -0.62
CA GLU A 107 4.86 -13.69 -0.62
C GLU A 107 4.31 -13.02 -1.88
N ALA A 108 4.86 -11.88 -2.32
CA ALA A 108 4.44 -11.24 -3.56
C ALA A 108 4.65 -12.15 -4.80
N VAL A 109 5.74 -12.92 -4.81
CA VAL A 109 6.02 -13.91 -5.87
C VAL A 109 5.01 -15.06 -5.84
N LYS A 110 4.65 -15.58 -4.66
CA LYS A 110 3.63 -16.62 -4.51
C LYS A 110 2.27 -16.16 -5.03
N LEU A 111 1.84 -14.93 -4.75
CA LEU A 111 0.58 -14.36 -5.24
C LEU A 111 0.46 -14.37 -6.77
N ILE A 112 1.57 -14.08 -7.47
CA ILE A 112 1.60 -14.16 -8.93
C ILE A 112 1.57 -15.61 -9.40
N LYS A 113 2.36 -16.49 -8.79
CA LYS A 113 2.40 -17.90 -9.16
C LYS A 113 1.03 -18.58 -9.11
N LYS A 114 0.16 -18.20 -8.14
CA LYS A 114 -1.23 -18.68 -8.06
C LYS A 114 -2.09 -18.39 -9.30
N GLY A 115 -1.72 -17.40 -10.11
CA GLY A 115 -2.39 -17.07 -11.39
C GLY A 115 -1.57 -17.39 -12.63
N GLY A 116 -0.42 -18.05 -12.46
CA GLY A 116 0.53 -18.34 -13.52
C GLY A 116 1.95 -17.84 -13.21
N ALA A 117 2.95 -18.66 -13.52
CA ALA A 117 4.34 -18.40 -13.14
C ALA A 117 5.06 -17.36 -14.02
N LYS A 118 4.52 -17.00 -15.20
CA LYS A 118 5.24 -16.22 -16.24
C LYS A 118 5.80 -14.89 -15.74
N LYS A 119 5.10 -14.19 -14.84
CA LYS A 119 5.49 -12.87 -14.34
C LYS A 119 6.16 -12.91 -12.96
N ALA A 120 6.27 -14.09 -12.34
CA ALA A 120 6.82 -14.26 -11.00
C ALA A 120 8.30 -13.84 -10.90
N GLY A 121 9.10 -14.20 -11.92
CA GLY A 121 10.51 -13.80 -12.00
C GLY A 121 10.70 -12.29 -12.14
N PHE A 122 9.81 -11.63 -12.89
CA PHE A 122 9.80 -10.17 -13.03
C PHE A 122 9.51 -9.47 -11.70
N VAL A 123 8.45 -9.91 -10.99
CA VAL A 123 8.10 -9.35 -9.67
C VAL A 123 9.25 -9.53 -8.66
N ASN A 124 9.84 -10.72 -8.61
CA ASN A 124 11.00 -10.99 -7.76
C ASN A 124 12.16 -10.03 -8.06
N ALA A 125 12.50 -9.86 -9.35
CA ALA A 125 13.61 -9.01 -9.76
C ALA A 125 13.39 -7.54 -9.36
N VAL A 126 12.18 -7.00 -9.57
CA VAL A 126 11.85 -5.62 -9.21
C VAL A 126 11.87 -5.43 -7.70
N LEU A 127 11.27 -6.33 -6.92
CA LEU A 127 11.23 -6.19 -5.46
C LEU A 127 12.61 -6.34 -4.83
N ARG A 128 13.45 -7.27 -5.29
CA ARG A 128 14.85 -7.36 -4.84
C ARG A 128 15.64 -6.09 -5.16
N ALA A 129 15.43 -5.52 -6.35
CA ALA A 129 16.02 -4.25 -6.73
C ALA A 129 15.60 -3.10 -5.82
N VAL A 130 14.34 -3.08 -5.36
CA VAL A 130 13.83 -2.13 -4.36
C VAL A 130 14.47 -2.39 -3.00
N THR A 131 14.47 -3.62 -2.50
CA THR A 131 15.06 -3.98 -1.19
C THR A 131 16.52 -3.51 -1.09
N ALA A 132 17.31 -3.69 -2.15
CA ALA A 132 18.72 -3.30 -2.16
C ALA A 132 18.98 -1.79 -2.27
N ARG A 133 17.99 -0.99 -2.71
CA ARG A 133 18.20 0.43 -3.08
C ARG A 133 17.10 1.37 -2.58
N LYS A 134 16.26 0.93 -1.64
CA LYS A 134 15.14 1.72 -1.13
C LYS A 134 15.57 3.05 -0.50
N ASP A 135 16.76 3.10 0.09
CA ASP A 135 17.32 4.31 0.71
C ASP A 135 17.83 5.33 -0.32
N LYS A 136 17.93 4.93 -1.60
CA LYS A 136 18.41 5.76 -2.72
C LYS A 136 17.27 6.20 -3.64
N ILE A 137 16.01 6.04 -3.22
CA ILE A 137 14.85 6.44 -4.01
C ILE A 137 14.81 7.96 -4.11
N ILE A 138 14.89 8.47 -5.33
CA ILE A 138 14.72 9.89 -5.63
C ILE A 138 13.24 10.16 -5.87
N TYR A 139 12.67 10.98 -5.00
CA TYR A 139 11.31 11.50 -5.13
C TYR A 139 11.30 12.75 -6.02
N PRO A 140 10.18 13.04 -6.70
CA PRO A 140 10.07 14.24 -7.52
C PRO A 140 10.25 15.50 -6.66
N ASP A 141 10.88 16.52 -7.24
CA ASP A 141 11.14 17.79 -6.57
C ASP A 141 9.82 18.54 -6.34
N GLU A 142 9.53 18.89 -5.10
CA GLU A 142 8.38 19.72 -4.69
C GLU A 142 8.31 21.04 -5.47
N LYS A 143 9.45 21.58 -5.89
CA LYS A 143 9.55 22.85 -6.63
C LYS A 143 9.13 22.71 -8.09
N LYS A 144 9.17 21.50 -8.66
CA LYS A 144 8.60 21.20 -9.98
C LYS A 144 7.11 20.90 -9.81
N ARG A 145 6.38 21.95 -9.41
CA ARG A 145 4.96 21.95 -9.02
C ARG A 145 4.06 21.42 -10.14
N GLY A 146 3.66 20.16 -10.02
CA GLY A 146 2.48 19.61 -10.66
C GLY A 146 1.68 18.82 -9.62
N ALA A 147 0.36 18.73 -9.78
CA ALA A 147 -0.53 18.04 -8.83
C ALA A 147 -0.04 16.61 -8.48
N ILE A 148 0.49 15.91 -9.48
CA ILE A 148 1.07 14.56 -9.36
C ILE A 148 2.22 14.51 -8.33
N CYS A 149 3.02 15.56 -8.20
CA CYS A 149 4.12 15.62 -7.23
C CYS A 149 3.58 15.64 -5.79
N LEU A 150 2.54 16.45 -5.55
CA LEU A 150 1.87 16.51 -4.26
C LEU A 150 1.14 15.21 -3.95
N ASP A 151 0.57 14.54 -4.95
CA ASP A 151 -0.07 13.24 -4.74
C ASP A 151 0.93 12.13 -4.36
N ILE A 152 2.15 12.17 -4.93
CA ILE A 152 3.23 11.23 -4.64
C ILE A 152 3.83 11.48 -3.25
N LEU A 153 4.00 12.75 -2.86
CA LEU A 153 4.64 13.13 -1.61
C LEU A 153 3.66 13.14 -0.43
N PHE A 154 2.43 13.60 -0.67
CA PHE A 154 1.38 13.84 0.32
C PHE A 154 0.06 13.16 -0.12
N PRO A 155 -0.02 11.83 -0.01
CA PRO A 155 -1.14 11.06 -0.53
C PRO A 155 -2.48 11.31 0.19
N SER A 156 -2.49 11.91 1.38
CA SER A 156 -3.73 12.29 2.07
C SER A 156 -4.04 13.78 1.91
N PRO A 157 -5.32 14.16 1.71
CA PRO A 157 -5.74 15.57 1.70
C PRO A 157 -5.38 16.31 3.00
N VAL A 158 -5.39 15.60 4.12
CA VAL A 158 -4.98 16.12 5.43
C VAL A 158 -3.50 16.53 5.44
N ALA A 159 -2.61 15.71 4.86
CA ALA A 159 -1.20 16.04 4.75
C ALA A 159 -0.95 17.22 3.79
N ARG A 160 -1.78 17.41 2.77
CA ARG A 160 -1.70 18.58 1.87
C ARG A 160 -2.10 19.87 2.57
N LYS A 161 -3.21 19.84 3.32
CA LYS A 161 -3.74 21.02 4.02
C LYS A 161 -2.79 21.53 5.11
N ALA A 162 -1.97 20.65 5.69
CA ALA A 162 -0.92 21.02 6.65
C ALA A 162 0.22 21.86 6.02
N LEU A 163 0.42 21.79 4.70
CA LEU A 163 1.41 22.61 3.98
C LEU A 163 0.87 23.99 3.61
N ASP A 164 -0.41 24.08 3.27
CA ASP A 164 -1.07 25.34 2.89
C ASP A 164 -1.18 26.32 4.07
N GLY A 165 -1.08 25.84 5.32
CA GLY A 165 -1.20 26.64 6.54
C GLY A 165 0.12 27.05 7.23
N ALA A 166 1.29 26.66 6.71
CA ALA A 166 2.56 26.85 7.42
C ALA A 166 3.46 27.92 6.76
N PRO A 167 3.48 29.18 7.24
CA PRO A 167 4.48 30.14 6.81
C PRO A 167 5.87 29.74 7.33
N GLY A 168 6.76 29.34 6.41
CA GLY A 168 8.20 29.59 6.53
C GLY A 168 9.00 28.76 7.54
N ARG A 169 8.87 27.43 7.57
CA ARG A 169 9.85 26.60 8.30
C ARG A 169 10.24 25.32 7.56
N ILE A 170 11.07 25.48 6.52
CA ILE A 170 11.84 24.38 5.93
C ILE A 170 12.86 23.93 6.99
N ARG A 171 12.61 22.79 7.65
CA ARG A 171 13.68 22.05 8.34
C ARG A 171 14.19 20.93 7.42
N ARG A 172 15.42 21.11 6.95
CA ARG A 172 16.29 20.03 6.46
C ARG A 172 16.43 18.99 7.56
N ASN A 173 15.95 17.77 7.32
CA ASN A 173 16.63 16.48 7.56
C ASN A 173 15.61 15.34 7.57
N GLY A 174 15.99 14.22 6.93
CA GLY A 174 15.20 13.01 6.87
C GLY A 174 14.88 12.45 8.25
N ALA A 175 13.63 12.63 8.67
CA ALA A 175 12.95 11.94 9.77
C ALA A 175 11.51 12.49 9.86
N ALA A 176 10.72 12.40 8.78
CA ALA A 176 9.29 12.64 8.91
C ALA A 176 8.67 11.34 9.45
N GLN A 177 8.50 11.31 10.77
CA GLN A 177 7.89 10.25 11.53
C GLN A 177 6.51 9.92 10.93
N ASN A 178 6.38 8.71 10.40
CA ASN A 178 5.08 8.06 10.24
C ASN A 178 4.58 7.77 11.65
N GLN A 179 3.76 8.66 12.22
CA GLN A 179 2.94 8.25 13.35
C GLN A 179 1.93 7.21 12.85
N PRO A 180 1.84 6.02 13.48
CA PRO A 180 0.85 5.03 13.11
C PRO A 180 -0.55 5.59 13.37
N TYR A 181 -1.53 5.08 12.63
CA TYR A 181 -2.95 5.32 12.89
C TYR A 181 -3.24 5.00 14.35
N SER A 182 -3.48 6.04 15.17
CA SER A 182 -4.16 5.87 16.45
C SER A 182 -5.61 5.51 16.11
N SER A 183 -5.99 4.26 16.39
CA SER A 183 -7.39 3.86 16.40
C SER A 183 -8.19 4.82 17.27
N SER A 184 -9.35 5.22 16.77
CA SER A 184 -10.36 6.01 17.47
C SER A 184 -11.06 5.16 18.54
N GLU A 185 -10.36 4.89 19.63
CA GLU A 185 -10.93 4.41 20.88
C GLU A 185 -10.33 5.26 22.01
N ASP A 186 -10.83 6.49 22.17
CA ASP A 186 -10.65 7.30 23.40
C ASP A 186 -11.57 8.55 23.37
N VAL A 187 -12.85 8.35 23.07
CA VAL A 187 -13.89 9.36 23.36
C VAL A 187 -15.15 8.65 23.86
N ALA A 188 -15.05 7.98 25.01
CA ALA A 188 -16.22 7.57 25.79
C ALA A 188 -15.83 7.09 27.21
N ASP A 189 -15.19 7.92 28.03
CA ASP A 189 -15.45 7.84 29.47
C ASP A 189 -15.01 9.11 30.21
N LYS A 190 -15.92 10.09 30.33
CA LYS A 190 -15.80 11.17 31.32
C LYS A 190 -17.11 11.89 31.56
N HIS A 191 -18.17 11.14 31.85
CA HIS A 191 -19.30 11.67 32.60
C HIS A 191 -19.93 10.54 33.38
N HIS A 192 -19.37 10.20 34.54
CA HIS A 192 -20.08 9.70 35.72
C HIS A 192 -19.10 9.62 36.90
N ARG A 193 -19.14 10.63 37.78
CA ARG A 193 -19.28 10.50 39.24
C ARG A 193 -18.89 11.80 39.95
N HIS A 194 -19.86 12.24 40.77
CA HIS A 194 -19.83 13.20 41.88
C HIS A 194 -19.74 14.68 41.54
#